data_AF-A0A151GFR6-F1
#
_entry.id   AF-A0A151GFR6-F1
#
_cell.length_a   1.000
_cell.length_b   1.000
_cell.length_c   1.000
_cell.angle_alpha   90.00
_cell.angle_beta   90.00
_cell.angle_gamma   90.00
#
_symmetry.space_group_name_H-M   'P 1'
#
loop_
_entity.id
_entity.type
_entity.pdbx_description
1 polymer ?
#
loop_
_entity_poly.entity_id
_entity_poly.type
_entity_poly.pdbx_seq_one_letter_code
_entity_poly.pdbx_strand_id
1 'polypeptide(L)'
;MDNGNFIRSSDALSLALSDNRELTISRGHLVLHDPAAEKSQRSSSSCIAITTDASGKKLIPLYNILWAEVLGSQLYVDYAAQSSKTTIKLEKWVYDTDATTKTCHGPTANEFVSALNSRAYADAQAKKRALVLINPNAGPGGALRKWDRDVKPLFDAARMHMDIVVLSRGGEAAELAENINIERYDTIVACSGDGTPHEIFNGLARRPDAQVALAKIAVSHIPCGSGNAMACNLYGSHRPAFAALAIVKGIVTPLDLVSITQRNRRIISFLSQALGIIAESDLATEHLRWMGTKRFGFGVITRIFRKRCYPCDLAVKVEVDKKKGVRAHYQRHTTNFSHGKLRAENCKGFLNGDNQGLPPLKYGTVEDKLPEKWELVSIWVPRLTKLQMAYMAPEMNFFSAAVASDGCMDLITIDGDLAPLTATKILMSVENGKFFDNPHVTYKKISAYRIIPRNQEDGYISIDGERVPFEPFQAEVHQGLGRVISKRGVLEGTGPAISSSLLET
;
A
#
# COMPACT_ATOMS: atom_id res chain seq x y z
N MET A 1 11.20 -18.41 37.31
CA MET A 1 10.17 -17.62 38.02
C MET A 1 10.38 -16.19 37.62
N ASP A 2 9.57 -15.70 36.69
CA ASP A 2 9.30 -14.28 36.50
C ASP A 2 7.94 -14.21 35.79
N ASN A 3 6.89 -14.25 36.60
CA ASN A 3 5.50 -14.18 36.16
C ASN A 3 5.16 -12.71 35.89
N GLY A 4 5.50 -12.23 34.70
CA GLY A 4 4.93 -11.00 34.16
C GLY A 4 3.45 -11.24 33.86
N ASN A 5 2.58 -10.67 34.71
CA ASN A 5 1.12 -10.68 34.54
C ASN A 5 0.73 -10.19 33.14
N PHE A 6 0.43 -11.11 32.24
CA PHE A 6 -0.36 -10.84 31.05
C PHE A 6 -1.78 -10.50 31.49
N ILE A 7 -2.09 -9.21 31.58
CA ILE A 7 -3.47 -8.73 31.65
C ILE A 7 -4.19 -9.28 30.42
N ARG A 8 -5.17 -10.17 30.63
CA ARG A 8 -5.98 -10.77 29.58
C ARG A 8 -6.58 -9.66 28.71
N SER A 9 -6.52 -9.83 27.38
CA SER A 9 -6.95 -8.85 26.38
C SER A 9 -8.48 -8.65 26.28
N SER A 10 -9.24 -8.97 27.33
CA SER A 10 -10.72 -8.93 27.35
C SER A 10 -11.30 -7.86 28.26
N ASP A 11 -10.54 -7.31 29.20
CA ASP A 11 -11.13 -6.51 30.28
C ASP A 11 -11.00 -5.01 29.98
N ALA A 12 -12.11 -4.30 30.10
CA ALA A 12 -12.16 -2.85 29.99
C ALA A 12 -11.30 -2.24 31.10
N LEU A 13 -10.41 -1.31 30.73
CA LEU A 13 -9.56 -0.62 31.68
C LEU A 13 -10.05 0.82 31.82
N SER A 14 -10.35 1.24 33.04
CA SER A 14 -10.88 2.57 33.33
C SER A 14 -9.93 3.40 34.17
N LEU A 15 -9.84 4.69 33.87
CA LEU A 15 -9.12 5.70 34.64
C LEU A 15 -10.09 6.81 35.04
N ALA A 16 -10.21 7.04 36.36
CA ALA A 16 -10.92 8.20 36.88
C ALA A 16 -10.10 9.47 36.63
N LEU A 17 -10.79 10.53 36.21
CA LEU A 17 -10.23 11.86 35.95
C LEU A 17 -10.84 12.88 36.93
N SER A 18 -10.34 14.12 36.88
CA SER A 18 -11.00 15.26 37.53
C SER A 18 -12.45 15.47 37.05
N ASP A 19 -13.25 16.14 37.88
CA ASP A 19 -14.67 16.46 37.61
C ASP A 19 -15.59 15.25 37.42
N ASN A 20 -15.29 14.12 38.08
CA ASN A 20 -16.08 12.89 38.01
C ASN A 20 -16.20 12.31 36.58
N ARG A 21 -15.22 12.63 35.72
CA ARG A 21 -15.07 12.06 34.38
C ARG A 21 -14.29 10.75 34.44
N GLU A 22 -14.52 9.89 33.47
CA GLU A 22 -13.84 8.60 33.38
C GLU A 22 -13.42 8.32 31.94
N LEU A 23 -12.19 7.85 31.74
CA LEU A 23 -11.72 7.33 30.46
C LEU A 23 -11.67 5.80 30.52
N THR A 24 -12.32 5.14 29.57
CA THR A 24 -12.36 3.67 29.50
C THR A 24 -11.79 3.18 28.17
N ILE A 25 -10.84 2.25 28.23
CA ILE A 25 -10.31 1.54 27.08
C ILE A 25 -11.18 0.31 26.83
N SER A 26 -12.11 0.44 25.88
CA SER A 26 -12.97 -0.66 25.41
C SER A 26 -12.28 -1.50 24.32
N ARG A 27 -12.96 -2.53 23.80
CA ARG A 27 -12.43 -3.47 22.80
C ARG A 27 -11.94 -2.82 21.50
N GLY A 28 -12.43 -1.62 21.16
CA GLY A 28 -12.02 -0.91 19.93
C GLY A 28 -12.01 0.61 20.02
N HIS A 29 -12.39 1.17 21.16
CA HIS A 29 -12.49 2.62 21.36
C HIS A 29 -11.96 3.04 22.71
N LEU A 30 -11.39 4.25 22.78
CA LEU A 30 -11.29 5.02 24.00
C LEU A 30 -12.60 5.79 24.19
N VAL A 31 -13.22 5.62 25.35
CA VAL A 31 -14.52 6.21 25.68
C VAL A 31 -14.33 7.23 26.77
N LEU A 32 -14.83 8.46 26.56
CA LEU A 32 -14.96 9.45 27.61
C LEU A 32 -16.39 9.43 28.17
N HIS A 33 -16.49 9.16 29.45
CA HIS A 33 -17.70 9.34 30.24
C HIS A 33 -17.68 10.71 30.92
N ASP A 34 -18.68 11.54 30.64
CA ASP A 34 -18.85 12.87 31.22
C ASP A 34 -20.28 13.03 31.77
N PRO A 35 -20.46 12.93 33.11
CA PRO A 35 -21.79 13.03 33.73
C PRO A 35 -22.47 14.40 33.52
N ALA A 36 -21.72 15.46 33.25
CA ALA A 36 -22.28 16.79 33.01
C ALA A 36 -22.87 16.92 31.60
N ALA A 37 -22.34 16.19 30.62
CA ALA A 37 -22.82 16.19 29.24
C ALA A 37 -24.17 15.46 29.09
N GLU A 38 -24.50 14.50 29.96
CA GLU A 38 -25.79 13.80 29.96
C GLU A 38 -26.99 14.73 30.22
N LYS A 39 -26.77 15.87 30.90
CA LYS A 39 -27.80 16.88 31.17
C LYS A 39 -28.01 17.88 30.01
N SER A 40 -27.12 17.91 29.02
CA SER A 40 -27.10 18.91 27.94
C SER A 40 -27.29 18.25 26.56
N GLN A 41 -28.40 17.56 26.35
CA GLN A 41 -28.78 17.13 25.01
C GLN A 41 -29.53 18.26 24.28
N ARG A 42 -28.79 19.20 23.67
CA ARG A 42 -29.26 20.07 22.56
C ARG A 42 -28.11 20.93 21.98
N SER A 43 -27.26 20.34 21.13
CA SER A 43 -26.78 20.94 19.86
C SER A 43 -25.66 20.06 19.28
N SER A 44 -25.86 19.52 18.08
CA SER A 44 -24.85 18.71 17.38
C SER A 44 -23.88 19.59 16.61
N SER A 45 -22.59 19.48 16.93
CA SER A 45 -21.49 19.89 16.04
C SER A 45 -20.92 18.63 15.36
N SER A 46 -20.77 18.71 14.05
CA SER A 46 -20.52 17.59 13.14
C SER A 46 -19.03 17.30 12.96
N CYS A 47 -18.48 16.41 13.77
CA CYS A 47 -17.17 15.77 13.56
C CYS A 47 -17.37 14.25 13.59
N ILE A 48 -17.13 13.56 12.46
CA ILE A 48 -17.41 12.11 12.31
C ILE A 48 -16.56 11.22 13.26
N ALA A 49 -15.43 11.72 13.76
CA ALA A 49 -14.55 10.97 14.67
C ALA A 49 -14.89 11.08 16.17
N ILE A 50 -15.82 11.95 16.57
CA ILE A 50 -16.48 11.85 17.86
C ILE A 50 -17.85 11.24 17.56
N THR A 51 -17.89 9.92 17.39
CA THR A 51 -19.18 9.24 17.40
C THR A 51 -19.68 9.32 18.84
N THR A 52 -20.72 10.09 19.09
CA THR A 52 -21.52 9.93 20.29
C THR A 52 -22.30 8.63 20.14
N ASP A 53 -22.15 7.70 21.08
CA ASP A 53 -23.06 6.55 21.13
C ASP A 53 -24.50 7.00 21.46
N ALA A 54 -25.45 6.07 21.43
CA ALA A 54 -26.86 6.35 21.75
C ALA A 54 -27.05 6.96 23.17
N SER A 55 -26.03 6.89 24.04
CA SER A 55 -26.00 7.51 25.36
C SER A 55 -25.27 8.87 25.42
N GLY A 56 -24.68 9.36 24.32
CA GLY A 56 -23.99 10.65 24.27
C GLY A 56 -22.50 10.62 24.63
N LYS A 57 -21.88 9.45 24.77
CA LYS A 57 -20.46 9.32 25.15
C LYS A 57 -19.53 9.62 23.98
N LYS A 58 -18.45 10.39 24.20
CA LYS A 58 -17.45 10.67 23.15
C LYS A 58 -16.53 9.47 22.96
N LEU A 59 -16.47 8.94 21.73
CA LEU A 59 -15.68 7.76 21.38
C LEU A 59 -14.56 8.12 20.41
N ILE A 60 -13.36 7.59 20.65
CA ILE A 60 -12.23 7.62 19.69
C ILE A 60 -11.85 6.18 19.35
N PRO A 61 -11.89 5.76 18.07
CA PRO A 61 -11.35 4.46 17.67
C PRO A 61 -9.89 4.30 18.08
N LEU A 62 -9.50 3.16 18.66
CA LEU A 62 -8.11 2.93 19.10
C LEU A 62 -7.10 3.09 17.95
N TYR A 63 -7.51 2.72 16.73
CA TYR A 63 -6.72 2.94 15.52
C TYR A 63 -6.37 4.41 15.29
N ASN A 64 -7.23 5.35 15.72
CA ASN A 64 -7.02 6.78 15.53
C ASN A 64 -6.11 7.40 16.61
N ILE A 65 -5.81 6.67 17.69
CA ILE A 65 -4.93 7.17 18.75
C ILE A 65 -3.48 7.12 18.27
N LEU A 66 -2.84 8.29 18.24
CA LEU A 66 -1.47 8.47 17.77
C LEU A 66 -0.48 8.26 18.92
N TRP A 67 -0.76 8.88 20.07
CA TRP A 67 0.06 8.72 21.28
C TRP A 67 -0.70 9.20 22.50
N ALA A 68 -0.44 8.57 23.65
CA ALA A 68 -0.84 9.07 24.95
C ALA A 68 0.37 9.17 25.87
N GLU A 69 0.39 10.17 26.75
CA GLU A 69 1.43 10.35 27.76
C GLU A 69 0.95 11.14 28.97
N VAL A 70 1.63 10.95 30.10
CA VAL A 70 1.44 11.77 31.30
C VAL A 70 2.65 12.68 31.44
N LEU A 71 2.41 13.98 31.52
CA LEU A 71 3.44 15.00 31.80
C LEU A 71 3.01 15.80 33.03
N GLY A 72 3.77 15.69 34.12
CA GLY A 72 3.36 16.26 35.40
C GLY A 72 2.07 15.62 35.90
N SER A 73 1.04 16.42 36.17
CA SER A 73 -0.30 15.99 36.58
C SER A 73 -1.30 15.95 35.43
N GLN A 74 -0.85 15.97 34.18
CA GLN A 74 -1.72 16.02 33.01
C GLN A 74 -1.54 14.82 32.10
N LEU A 75 -2.67 14.21 31.75
CA LEU A 75 -2.81 13.19 30.72
C LEU A 75 -3.09 13.86 29.37
N TYR A 76 -2.26 13.52 28.39
CA TYR A 76 -2.39 13.95 27.01
C TYR A 76 -2.76 12.75 26.13
N VAL A 77 -3.74 12.91 25.25
CA VAL A 77 -4.09 11.93 24.22
C VAL A 77 -4.17 12.62 22.87
N ASP A 78 -3.17 12.41 22.03
CA ASP A 78 -3.13 12.88 20.64
C ASP A 78 -3.81 11.85 19.73
N TYR A 79 -4.75 12.31 18.90
CA TYR A 79 -5.51 11.43 18.01
C TYR A 79 -5.82 12.07 16.65
N ALA A 80 -5.99 11.21 15.66
CA ALA A 80 -6.39 11.57 14.31
C ALA A 80 -7.92 11.67 14.23
N ALA A 81 -8.45 12.89 14.29
CA ALA A 81 -9.86 13.18 14.13
C ALA A 81 -10.25 13.23 12.65
N GLN A 82 -11.02 12.23 12.20
CA GLN A 82 -11.65 12.26 10.90
C GLN A 82 -12.83 13.23 10.90
N SER A 83 -12.64 14.45 10.40
CA SER A 83 -13.68 15.48 10.32
C SER A 83 -14.65 15.25 9.15
N SER A 84 -14.24 14.52 8.11
CA SER A 84 -15.06 14.17 6.95
C SER A 84 -14.61 12.86 6.31
N LYS A 85 -15.30 12.38 5.26
CA LYS A 85 -14.82 11.24 4.45
C LYS A 85 -13.44 11.45 3.81
N THR A 86 -12.96 12.70 3.74
CA THR A 86 -11.76 13.09 2.98
C THR A 86 -10.72 13.85 3.80
N THR A 87 -10.99 14.12 5.08
CA THR A 87 -10.11 14.95 5.92
C THR A 87 -9.88 14.31 7.28
N ILE A 88 -8.61 14.28 7.68
CA ILE A 88 -8.14 13.97 9.02
C ILE A 88 -7.45 15.21 9.57
N LYS A 89 -7.69 15.52 10.84
CA LYS A 89 -7.02 16.57 11.60
C LYS A 89 -6.39 15.97 12.85
N LEU A 90 -5.29 16.56 13.31
CA LEU A 90 -4.74 16.26 14.62
C LEU A 90 -5.60 16.97 15.68
N GLU A 91 -6.09 16.21 16.65
CA GLU A 91 -6.77 16.73 17.83
C GLU A 91 -6.11 16.14 19.08
N LYS A 92 -6.37 16.79 20.22
CA LYS A 92 -5.76 16.46 21.50
C LYS A 92 -6.78 16.56 22.61
N TRP A 93 -6.84 15.54 23.45
CA TRP A 93 -7.48 15.61 24.76
C TRP A 93 -6.45 15.85 25.84
N VAL A 94 -6.80 16.71 26.80
CA VAL A 94 -5.97 17.05 27.96
C VAL A 94 -6.85 16.93 29.20
N TYR A 95 -6.41 16.15 30.17
CA TYR A 95 -7.12 15.94 31.43
C TYR A 95 -6.15 15.98 32.60
N ASP A 96 -6.59 16.53 33.73
CA ASP A 96 -5.82 16.46 34.96
C ASP A 96 -5.98 15.08 35.60
N THR A 97 -4.87 14.47 35.99
CA THR A 97 -4.80 13.18 36.67
C THR A 97 -4.88 13.32 38.19
N ASP A 98 -4.81 14.56 38.70
CA ASP A 98 -5.00 14.89 40.12
C ASP A 98 -6.49 14.85 40.47
N ALA A 99 -7.05 13.63 40.53
CA ALA A 99 -8.24 13.38 41.31
C ALA A 99 -7.79 12.85 42.68
N THR A 100 -8.14 13.60 43.72
CA THR A 100 -8.08 13.28 45.16
C THR A 100 -8.90 12.05 45.56
N THR A 101 -9.05 11.06 44.68
CA THR A 101 -9.65 9.77 44.96
C THR A 101 -8.58 8.70 44.89
N LYS A 102 -7.91 8.51 46.03
CA LYS A 102 -7.37 7.20 46.43
C LYS A 102 -8.52 6.19 46.40
N THR A 103 -8.87 5.65 45.24
CA THR A 103 -9.57 4.37 45.16
C THR A 103 -8.49 3.31 45.03
N CYS A 104 -8.35 2.49 46.07
CA CYS A 104 -7.28 1.49 46.22
C CYS A 104 -7.32 0.33 45.19
N HIS A 105 -8.06 0.46 44.08
CA HIS A 105 -8.38 -0.63 43.16
C HIS A 105 -8.35 -0.27 41.65
N GLY A 106 -7.93 0.93 41.24
CA GLY A 106 -7.84 1.33 39.81
C GLY A 106 -6.39 1.44 39.30
N PRO A 107 -6.16 1.43 37.96
CA PRO A 107 -4.83 1.64 37.38
C PRO A 107 -4.34 3.08 37.61
N THR A 108 -3.03 3.24 37.74
CA THR A 108 -2.39 4.56 37.68
C THR A 108 -2.52 5.17 36.28
N ALA A 109 -2.39 6.49 36.16
CA ALA A 109 -2.43 7.16 34.86
C ALA A 109 -1.34 6.64 33.88
N ASN A 110 -0.15 6.33 34.38
CA ASN A 110 0.94 5.76 33.58
C ASN A 110 0.64 4.33 33.11
N GLU A 111 0.07 3.47 33.97
CA GLU A 111 -0.38 2.12 33.58
C GLU A 111 -1.50 2.19 32.54
N PHE A 112 -2.45 3.10 32.73
CA PHE A 112 -3.52 3.34 31.77
C PHE A 112 -2.98 3.78 30.40
N VAL A 113 -2.07 4.75 30.38
CA VAL A 113 -1.41 5.22 29.14
C VAL A 113 -0.63 4.12 28.46
N SER A 114 0.13 3.32 29.23
CA SER A 114 0.88 2.19 28.70
C SER A 114 -0.04 1.18 28.02
N ALA A 115 -1.15 0.83 28.69
CA ALA A 115 -2.18 -0.04 28.13
C ALA A 115 -2.87 0.58 26.90
N LEU A 116 -3.13 1.88 26.92
CA LEU A 116 -3.75 2.60 25.80
C LEU A 116 -2.85 2.59 24.57
N ASN A 117 -1.57 2.96 24.71
CA ASN A 117 -0.61 2.93 23.62
C ASN A 117 -0.41 1.50 23.09
N SER A 118 -0.28 0.52 23.99
CA SER A 118 -0.15 -0.89 23.62
C SER A 118 -1.35 -1.38 22.80
N ARG A 119 -2.59 -1.13 23.24
CA ARG A 119 -3.80 -1.53 22.52
C ARG A 119 -4.04 -0.70 21.25
N ALA A 120 -3.68 0.58 21.25
CA ALA A 120 -3.80 1.45 20.09
C ALA A 120 -2.90 0.99 18.94
N TYR A 121 -1.66 0.59 19.24
CA TYR A 121 -0.71 0.14 18.22
C TYR A 121 -0.85 -1.35 17.89
N ALA A 122 -1.26 -2.19 18.85
CA ALA A 122 -1.41 -3.63 18.68
C ALA A 122 -0.15 -4.24 18.02
N ASP A 123 -0.28 -4.76 16.79
CA ASP A 123 0.83 -5.35 16.02
C ASP A 123 1.78 -4.34 15.38
N ALA A 124 1.43 -3.04 15.38
CA ALA A 124 2.20 -2.01 14.72
C ALA A 124 3.36 -1.52 15.60
N GLN A 125 4.55 -1.38 15.01
CA GLN A 125 5.67 -0.74 15.68
C GLN A 125 5.35 0.74 15.96
N ALA A 126 5.43 1.16 17.22
CA ALA A 126 5.36 2.55 17.62
C ALA A 126 6.70 3.27 17.38
N LYS A 127 6.67 4.61 17.29
CA LYS A 127 7.88 5.45 17.17
C LYS A 127 8.82 5.06 16.04
N LYS A 128 8.26 4.70 14.87
CA LYS A 128 9.02 4.27 13.69
C LYS A 128 10.08 5.32 13.32
N ARG A 129 11.25 4.84 12.89
CA ARG A 129 12.37 5.63 12.37
C ARG A 129 12.27 5.71 10.85
N ALA A 130 12.20 6.91 10.30
CA ALA A 130 11.91 7.14 8.90
C ALA A 130 12.94 8.05 8.23
N LEU A 131 13.40 7.66 7.04
CA LEU A 131 13.98 8.59 6.07
C LEU A 131 12.86 9.08 5.16
N VAL A 132 12.55 10.37 5.19
CA VAL A 132 11.48 10.97 4.40
C VAL A 132 12.08 11.64 3.17
N LEU A 133 11.71 11.19 1.98
CA LEU A 133 12.16 11.73 0.70
C LEU A 133 11.01 12.46 0.03
N ILE A 134 11.10 13.79 -0.07
CA ILE A 134 10.03 14.64 -0.60
C ILE A 134 10.41 15.11 -2.01
N ASN A 135 9.60 14.73 -3.01
CA ASN A 135 9.71 15.31 -4.35
C ASN A 135 8.81 16.55 -4.44
N PRO A 136 9.35 17.78 -4.42
CA PRO A 136 8.54 19.01 -4.43
C PRO A 136 7.71 19.17 -5.71
N ASN A 137 8.17 18.56 -6.80
CA ASN A 137 7.59 18.63 -8.15
C ASN A 137 6.62 17.48 -8.45
N ALA A 138 6.25 16.67 -7.45
CA ALA A 138 5.31 15.57 -7.66
C ALA A 138 3.91 16.05 -8.08
N GLY A 139 3.34 15.44 -9.12
CA GLY A 139 1.99 15.73 -9.60
C GLY A 139 1.84 17.20 -10.06
N PRO A 140 0.74 17.91 -9.68
CA PRO A 140 0.60 19.34 -9.96
C PRO A 140 1.44 20.24 -9.03
N GLY A 141 2.37 19.65 -8.26
CA GLY A 141 3.16 20.32 -7.23
C GLY A 141 2.49 20.34 -5.84
N GLY A 142 3.17 21.01 -4.90
CA GLY A 142 2.67 21.23 -3.54
C GLY A 142 2.87 20.06 -2.57
N ALA A 143 3.81 19.15 -2.85
CA ALA A 143 4.15 18.03 -1.96
C ALA A 143 4.63 18.52 -0.59
N LEU A 144 5.47 19.56 -0.53
CA LEU A 144 5.92 20.17 0.73
C LEU A 144 4.76 20.69 1.57
N ARG A 145 3.83 21.46 0.96
CA ARG A 145 2.64 21.94 1.66
C ARG A 145 1.76 20.81 2.19
N LYS A 146 1.58 19.73 1.40
CA LYS A 146 0.85 18.53 1.85
C LYS A 146 1.58 17.86 3.02
N TRP A 147 2.90 17.74 2.95
CA TRP A 147 3.72 17.21 4.02
C TRP A 147 3.54 18.00 5.32
N ASP A 148 3.78 19.31 5.28
CA ASP A 148 3.73 20.18 6.46
C ASP A 148 2.34 20.25 7.10
N ARG A 149 1.29 20.28 6.27
CA ARG A 149 -0.09 20.43 6.75
C ARG A 149 -0.74 19.11 7.16
N ASP A 150 -0.57 18.06 6.36
CA ASP A 150 -1.40 16.86 6.44
C ASP A 150 -0.66 15.64 7.03
N VAL A 151 0.67 15.64 7.01
CA VAL A 151 1.47 14.43 7.33
C VAL A 151 2.36 14.62 8.54
N LYS A 152 3.25 15.63 8.49
CA LYS A 152 4.22 15.89 9.55
C LYS A 152 3.58 16.01 10.94
N PRO A 153 2.44 16.71 11.13
CA PRO A 153 1.80 16.80 12.45
C PRO A 153 1.38 15.44 13.01
N LEU A 154 0.91 14.51 12.16
CA LEU A 154 0.52 13.17 12.58
C LEU A 154 1.73 12.32 12.94
N PHE A 155 2.83 12.43 12.18
CA PHE A 155 4.08 11.71 12.47
C PHE A 155 4.75 12.22 13.75
N ASP A 156 4.76 13.54 13.96
CA ASP A 156 5.29 14.17 15.18
C ASP A 156 4.49 13.75 16.42
N ALA A 157 3.14 13.76 16.33
CA ALA A 157 2.25 13.31 17.39
C ALA A 157 2.43 11.81 17.71
N ALA A 158 2.70 10.99 16.69
CA ALA A 158 3.01 9.58 16.84
C ALA A 158 4.45 9.29 17.33
N ARG A 159 5.24 10.33 17.64
CA ARG A 159 6.62 10.23 18.12
C ARG A 159 7.54 9.48 17.14
N MET A 160 7.31 9.62 15.84
CA MET A 160 8.22 9.08 14.82
C MET A 160 9.52 9.87 14.80
N HIS A 161 10.64 9.17 14.62
CA HIS A 161 11.95 9.79 14.39
C HIS A 161 12.15 9.94 12.89
N MET A 162 12.40 11.16 12.41
CA MET A 162 12.43 11.44 10.98
C MET A 162 13.65 12.23 10.57
N ASP A 163 14.34 11.76 9.54
CA ASP A 163 15.30 12.53 8.77
C ASP A 163 14.62 12.93 7.45
N ILE A 164 14.54 14.22 7.14
CA ILE A 164 13.77 14.73 6.01
C ILE A 164 14.73 15.27 4.94
N VAL A 165 14.57 14.79 3.70
CA VAL A 165 15.34 15.22 2.53
C VAL A 165 14.38 15.68 1.44
N VAL A 166 14.58 16.90 0.95
CA VAL A 166 13.85 17.42 -0.21
C VAL A 166 14.68 17.14 -1.45
N LEU A 167 14.13 16.34 -2.36
CA LEU A 167 14.80 15.93 -3.58
C LEU A 167 14.89 17.09 -4.57
N SER A 168 16.03 17.19 -5.22
CA SER A 168 16.37 18.21 -6.21
C SER A 168 16.22 17.71 -7.65
N ARG A 169 16.41 16.41 -7.90
CA ARG A 169 16.40 15.81 -9.24
C ARG A 169 15.88 14.38 -9.26
N GLY A 170 15.55 13.88 -10.45
CA GLY A 170 15.25 12.47 -10.67
C GLY A 170 16.48 11.58 -10.43
N GLY A 171 16.25 10.37 -9.94
CA GLY A 171 17.29 9.40 -9.59
C GLY A 171 17.94 9.61 -8.22
N GLU A 172 17.77 10.77 -7.61
CA GLU A 172 18.35 11.08 -6.30
C GLU A 172 17.81 10.15 -5.19
N ALA A 173 16.54 9.73 -5.27
CA ALA A 173 15.98 8.81 -4.28
C ALA A 173 16.61 7.41 -4.38
N ALA A 174 16.97 6.98 -5.60
CA ALA A 174 17.70 5.73 -5.81
C ALA A 174 19.11 5.81 -5.22
N GLU A 175 19.82 6.91 -5.45
CA GLU A 175 21.18 7.13 -4.91
C GLU A 175 21.18 7.17 -3.38
N LEU A 176 20.20 7.85 -2.77
CA LEU A 176 20.05 7.90 -1.31
C LEU A 176 19.69 6.52 -0.72
N ALA A 177 18.80 5.77 -1.39
CA ALA A 177 18.42 4.44 -0.96
C ALA A 177 19.56 3.41 -1.13
N GLU A 178 20.38 3.55 -2.16
CA GLU A 178 21.57 2.71 -2.37
C GLU A 178 22.59 2.93 -1.24
N ASN A 179 22.81 4.18 -0.83
CA ASN A 179 23.82 4.53 0.18
C ASN A 179 23.29 4.58 1.63
N ILE A 180 22.05 4.15 1.87
CA ILE A 180 21.42 4.25 3.19
C ILE A 180 22.11 3.34 4.23
N ASN A 181 22.18 3.80 5.48
CA ASN A 181 22.47 2.91 6.60
C ASN A 181 21.18 2.19 7.02
N ILE A 182 21.08 0.90 6.66
CA ILE A 182 19.89 0.07 6.88
C ILE A 182 19.60 -0.25 8.36
N GLU A 183 20.51 0.08 9.29
CA GLU A 183 20.30 -0.08 10.73
C GLU A 183 19.56 1.11 11.37
N ARG A 184 19.64 2.29 10.74
CA ARG A 184 19.11 3.54 11.31
C ARG A 184 17.59 3.69 11.13
N TYR A 185 17.03 3.06 10.09
CA TYR A 185 15.66 3.31 9.66
C TYR A 185 14.84 2.04 9.61
N ASP A 186 13.56 2.15 9.96
CA ASP A 186 12.57 1.10 9.79
C ASP A 186 11.87 1.24 8.43
N THR A 187 11.78 2.47 7.91
CA THR A 187 11.13 2.75 6.62
C THR A 187 11.74 3.94 5.88
N ILE A 188 11.69 3.89 4.54
CA ILE A 188 11.88 5.06 3.68
C ILE A 188 10.48 5.51 3.21
N VAL A 189 10.13 6.76 3.49
CA VAL A 189 8.82 7.35 3.15
C VAL A 189 8.97 8.25 1.93
N ALA A 190 8.41 7.83 0.80
CA ALA A 190 8.37 8.63 -0.42
C ALA A 190 7.16 9.57 -0.41
N CYS A 191 7.38 10.88 -0.39
CA CYS A 191 6.32 11.89 -0.54
C CYS A 191 6.28 12.39 -1.98
N SER A 192 5.54 11.66 -2.83
CA SER A 192 5.70 11.73 -4.29
C SER A 192 4.54 11.06 -5.05
N GLY A 193 4.69 10.82 -6.36
CA GLY A 193 3.95 9.76 -7.08
C GLY A 193 4.66 8.40 -6.98
N ASP A 194 4.23 7.41 -7.76
CA ASP A 194 4.74 6.03 -7.72
C ASP A 194 6.20 5.86 -8.20
N GLY A 195 6.72 6.79 -9.01
CA GLY A 195 8.10 6.76 -9.51
C GLY A 195 9.19 6.88 -8.42
N THR A 196 8.95 7.62 -7.33
CA THR A 196 9.96 7.71 -6.25
C THR A 196 10.05 6.41 -5.42
N PRO A 197 8.95 5.72 -5.05
CA PRO A 197 9.02 4.34 -4.59
C PRO A 197 9.77 3.40 -5.55
N HIS A 198 9.56 3.53 -6.87
CA HIS A 198 10.31 2.76 -7.87
C HIS A 198 11.82 3.03 -7.77
N GLU A 199 12.23 4.30 -7.70
CA GLU A 199 13.63 4.69 -7.48
C GLU A 199 14.19 4.09 -6.18
N ILE A 200 13.45 4.15 -5.07
CA ILE A 200 13.89 3.61 -3.78
C ILE A 200 14.11 2.10 -3.85
N PHE A 201 13.15 1.33 -4.39
CA PHE A 201 13.32 -0.12 -4.53
C PHE A 201 14.53 -0.47 -5.41
N ASN A 202 14.73 0.26 -6.49
CA ASN A 202 15.89 0.05 -7.37
C ASN A 202 17.21 0.47 -6.72
N GLY A 203 17.24 1.52 -5.90
CA GLY A 203 18.40 1.90 -5.10
C GLY A 203 18.78 0.82 -4.09
N LEU A 204 17.80 0.31 -3.34
CA LEU A 204 18.01 -0.83 -2.42
C LEU A 204 18.49 -2.08 -3.17
N ALA A 205 17.97 -2.33 -4.38
CA ALA A 205 18.32 -3.47 -5.21
C ALA A 205 19.73 -3.39 -5.83
N ARG A 206 20.33 -2.20 -5.94
CA ARG A 206 21.71 -2.00 -6.43
C ARG A 206 22.77 -2.25 -5.38
N ARG A 207 22.38 -2.32 -4.11
CA ARG A 207 23.31 -2.52 -3.00
C ARG A 207 24.00 -3.88 -3.09
N PRO A 208 25.27 -3.98 -2.61
CA PRO A 208 25.94 -5.27 -2.46
C PRO A 208 25.18 -6.24 -1.54
N ASP A 209 24.45 -5.71 -0.55
CA ASP A 209 23.59 -6.41 0.42
C ASP A 209 22.08 -6.31 0.10
N ALA A 210 21.72 -6.18 -1.19
CA ALA A 210 20.35 -5.93 -1.66
C ALA A 210 19.27 -6.82 -1.03
N GLN A 211 19.52 -8.13 -0.87
CA GLN A 211 18.54 -9.03 -0.25
C GLN A 211 18.26 -8.65 1.21
N VAL A 212 19.29 -8.32 1.98
CA VAL A 212 19.16 -7.89 3.37
C VAL A 212 18.46 -6.53 3.43
N ALA A 213 18.87 -5.59 2.58
CA ALA A 213 18.29 -4.25 2.54
C ALA A 213 16.79 -4.26 2.22
N LEU A 214 16.38 -4.97 1.16
CA LEU A 214 14.98 -5.12 0.74
C LEU A 214 14.14 -5.90 1.77
N ALA A 215 14.75 -6.87 2.46
CA ALA A 215 14.11 -7.65 3.51
C ALA A 215 14.18 -6.97 4.90
N LYS A 216 14.73 -5.76 5.02
CA LYS A 216 14.83 -5.04 6.30
C LYS A 216 14.07 -3.72 6.28
N ILE A 217 14.31 -2.89 5.26
CA ILE A 217 13.68 -1.58 5.14
C ILE A 217 12.32 -1.70 4.45
N ALA A 218 11.28 -1.16 5.08
CA ALA A 218 9.99 -1.00 4.42
C ALA A 218 9.96 0.27 3.55
N VAL A 219 9.38 0.19 2.36
CA VAL A 219 9.07 1.37 1.53
C VAL A 219 7.63 1.80 1.77
N SER A 220 7.44 3.08 2.13
CA SER A 220 6.14 3.69 2.41
C SER A 220 5.87 4.83 1.45
N HIS A 221 4.59 5.13 1.20
CA HIS A 221 4.20 6.14 0.22
C HIS A 221 3.23 7.17 0.82
N ILE A 222 3.58 8.45 0.71
CA ILE A 222 2.66 9.56 0.91
C ILE A 222 2.24 10.08 -0.47
N PRO A 223 0.95 9.93 -0.84
CA PRO A 223 0.47 10.21 -2.18
C PRO A 223 0.41 11.71 -2.47
N CYS A 224 1.46 12.21 -3.13
CA CYS A 224 1.56 13.59 -3.58
C CYS A 224 1.41 13.73 -5.11
N GLY A 225 1.53 12.64 -5.86
CA GLY A 225 1.46 12.60 -7.32
C GLY A 225 0.05 12.47 -7.91
N SER A 226 -0.03 12.11 -9.19
CA SER A 226 -1.29 11.94 -9.93
C SER A 226 -1.79 10.49 -9.99
N GLY A 227 -0.88 9.50 -9.99
CA GLY A 227 -1.21 8.07 -10.07
C GLY A 227 -1.57 7.48 -8.69
N ASN A 228 -0.63 7.53 -7.75
CA ASN A 228 -0.78 7.10 -6.35
C ASN A 228 -1.35 5.69 -6.17
N ALA A 229 -1.01 4.79 -7.10
CA ALA A 229 -1.47 3.42 -7.11
C ALA A 229 -1.01 2.68 -5.84
N MET A 230 0.25 2.86 -5.44
CA MET A 230 0.81 2.25 -4.24
C MET A 230 -0.01 2.60 -3.00
N ALA A 231 -0.32 3.88 -2.77
CA ALA A 231 -1.13 4.33 -1.64
C ALA A 231 -2.56 3.76 -1.65
N CYS A 232 -3.21 3.70 -2.83
CA CYS A 232 -4.52 3.06 -2.96
C CYS A 232 -4.49 1.59 -2.53
N ASN A 233 -3.45 0.86 -2.95
CA ASN A 233 -3.30 -0.56 -2.62
C ASN A 233 -2.92 -0.80 -1.16
N LEU A 234 -2.08 0.03 -0.55
CA LEU A 234 -1.59 -0.19 0.81
C LEU A 234 -2.49 0.39 1.90
N TYR A 235 -3.19 1.48 1.59
CA TYR A 235 -3.94 2.28 2.59
C TYR A 235 -5.42 2.43 2.28
N GLY A 236 -5.87 2.05 1.07
CA GLY A 236 -7.25 2.21 0.63
C GLY A 236 -7.60 3.69 0.39
N SER A 237 -6.59 4.55 0.25
CA SER A 237 -6.77 5.99 0.11
C SER A 237 -5.58 6.61 -0.61
N HIS A 238 -5.85 7.61 -1.44
CA HIS A 238 -4.85 8.44 -2.11
C HIS A 238 -4.69 9.82 -1.42
N ARG A 239 -5.15 9.96 -0.17
CA ARG A 239 -5.07 11.23 0.58
C ARG A 239 -3.91 11.21 1.57
N PRO A 240 -3.03 12.23 1.58
CA PRO A 240 -1.83 12.25 2.43
C PRO A 240 -2.08 11.95 3.91
N ALA A 241 -3.05 12.59 4.56
CA ALA A 241 -3.33 12.37 5.98
C ALA A 241 -3.81 10.93 6.30
N PHE A 242 -4.55 10.30 5.38
CA PHE A 242 -5.00 8.90 5.55
C PHE A 242 -3.83 7.93 5.38
N ALA A 243 -2.97 8.18 4.39
CA ALA A 243 -1.73 7.43 4.22
C ALA A 243 -0.80 7.60 5.43
N ALA A 244 -0.69 8.81 5.98
CA ALA A 244 0.10 9.07 7.18
C ALA A 244 -0.41 8.27 8.38
N LEU A 245 -1.71 8.31 8.67
CA LEU A 245 -2.30 7.49 9.74
C LEU A 245 -2.06 5.99 9.49
N ALA A 246 -2.19 5.54 8.24
CA ALA A 246 -1.93 4.15 7.87
C ALA A 246 -0.45 3.74 7.94
N ILE A 247 0.51 4.67 7.82
CA ILE A 247 1.93 4.40 8.04
C ILE A 247 2.25 4.34 9.54
N VAL A 248 1.68 5.27 10.32
CA VAL A 248 1.83 5.28 11.79
C VAL A 248 1.31 3.97 12.39
N LYS A 249 0.11 3.56 12.00
CA LYS A 249 -0.59 2.38 12.54
C LYS A 249 -0.41 1.11 11.71
N GLY A 250 0.30 1.21 10.60
CA GLY A 250 0.46 0.11 9.67
C GLY A 250 1.45 -0.93 10.18
N ILE A 251 1.31 -2.10 9.59
CA ILE A 251 2.16 -3.25 9.84
C ILE A 251 3.08 -3.48 8.64
N VAL A 252 4.28 -3.98 8.94
CA VAL A 252 5.26 -4.33 7.92
C VAL A 252 4.77 -5.57 7.18
N THR A 253 4.68 -5.43 5.86
CA THR A 253 4.05 -6.40 4.96
C THR A 253 5.07 -6.83 3.91
N PRO A 254 5.28 -8.14 3.70
CA PRO A 254 6.10 -8.62 2.59
C PRO A 254 5.45 -8.29 1.25
N LEU A 255 6.27 -7.86 0.30
CA LEU A 255 5.87 -7.51 -1.06
C LEU A 255 6.71 -8.30 -2.06
N ASP A 256 6.03 -8.96 -2.99
CA ASP A 256 6.65 -9.58 -4.15
C ASP A 256 7.23 -8.49 -5.04
N LEU A 257 8.48 -8.68 -5.45
CA LEU A 257 9.18 -7.79 -6.38
C LEU A 257 9.51 -8.56 -7.66
N VAL A 258 9.47 -7.88 -8.79
CA VAL A 258 9.69 -8.47 -10.10
C VAL A 258 11.03 -8.01 -10.66
N SER A 259 11.91 -8.96 -10.97
CA SER A 259 13.10 -8.65 -11.76
C SER A 259 12.73 -8.57 -13.22
N ILE A 260 12.99 -7.41 -13.84
CA ILE A 260 12.87 -7.15 -15.27
C ILE A 260 14.26 -7.14 -15.87
N THR A 261 14.49 -7.97 -16.89
CA THR A 261 15.74 -8.03 -17.63
C THR A 261 15.56 -7.51 -19.05
N GLN A 262 16.44 -6.59 -19.45
CA GLN A 262 16.55 -6.04 -20.81
C GLN A 262 18.03 -5.99 -21.18
N ARG A 263 18.47 -6.83 -22.12
CA ARG A 263 19.90 -7.03 -22.41
C ARG A 263 20.67 -7.31 -21.11
N ASN A 264 21.65 -6.46 -20.78
CA ASN A 264 22.48 -6.53 -19.58
C ASN A 264 21.92 -5.75 -18.37
N ARG A 265 20.69 -5.21 -18.45
CA ARG A 265 20.07 -4.44 -17.36
C ARG A 265 19.09 -5.30 -16.58
N ARG A 266 19.14 -5.21 -15.26
CA ARG A 266 18.15 -5.77 -14.33
C ARG A 266 17.53 -4.64 -13.51
N ILE A 267 16.23 -4.45 -13.63
CA ILE A 267 15.44 -3.44 -12.92
C ILE A 267 14.44 -4.17 -12.03
N ILE A 268 14.16 -3.62 -10.86
CA ILE A 268 13.11 -4.12 -9.98
C ILE A 268 11.82 -3.36 -10.23
N SER A 269 10.72 -4.10 -10.36
CA SER A 269 9.37 -3.56 -10.46
C SER A 269 8.52 -4.03 -9.29
N PHE A 270 7.75 -3.12 -8.71
CA PHE A 270 6.89 -3.40 -7.55
C PHE A 270 5.39 -3.24 -7.85
N LEU A 271 5.04 -2.60 -8.97
CA LEU A 271 3.69 -2.19 -9.31
C LEU A 271 3.21 -2.75 -10.65
N SER A 272 3.71 -2.27 -11.78
CA SER A 272 3.16 -2.56 -13.12
C SER A 272 4.20 -2.88 -14.16
N GLN A 273 3.81 -3.68 -15.15
CA GLN A 273 4.50 -3.77 -16.43
C GLN A 273 3.47 -3.71 -17.56
N ALA A 274 3.47 -2.62 -18.33
CA ALA A 274 2.48 -2.39 -19.38
C ALA A 274 3.12 -2.24 -20.76
N LEU A 275 2.40 -2.72 -21.78
CA LEU A 275 2.73 -2.55 -23.20
C LEU A 275 1.44 -2.17 -23.96
N GLY A 276 1.57 -1.32 -24.97
CA GLY A 276 0.44 -0.94 -25.82
C GLY A 276 -0.42 0.16 -25.20
N ILE A 277 -1.75 0.08 -25.32
CA ILE A 277 -2.64 1.22 -24.98
C ILE A 277 -2.41 1.76 -23.57
N ILE A 278 -2.20 0.91 -22.56
CA ILE A 278 -1.98 1.40 -21.18
C ILE A 278 -0.63 2.12 -21.06
N ALA A 279 0.45 1.55 -21.58
CA ALA A 279 1.77 2.18 -21.57
C ALA A 279 1.77 3.52 -22.33
N GLU A 280 1.13 3.58 -23.50
CA GLU A 280 1.00 4.85 -24.22
C GLU A 280 0.09 5.86 -23.49
N SER A 281 -0.98 5.39 -22.85
CA SER A 281 -1.88 6.29 -22.11
C SER A 281 -1.20 6.90 -20.90
N ASP A 282 -0.27 6.17 -20.29
CA ASP A 282 0.54 6.67 -19.19
C ASP A 282 1.67 7.59 -19.68
N LEU A 283 2.51 7.10 -20.60
CA LEU A 283 3.75 7.79 -21.00
C LEU A 283 3.51 8.86 -22.07
N ALA A 284 2.68 8.59 -23.08
CA ALA A 284 2.44 9.57 -24.14
C ALA A 284 1.46 10.68 -23.74
N THR A 285 0.94 10.68 -22.50
CA THR A 285 0.13 11.78 -21.95
C THR A 285 0.85 12.59 -20.87
N GLU A 286 2.17 12.43 -20.71
CA GLU A 286 2.94 13.17 -19.70
C GLU A 286 2.90 14.69 -19.90
N HIS A 287 2.86 15.16 -21.14
CA HIS A 287 2.65 16.58 -21.46
C HIS A 287 1.29 17.12 -20.97
N LEU A 288 0.36 16.24 -20.58
CA LEU A 288 -0.96 16.56 -20.02
C LEU A 288 -1.02 16.41 -18.49
N ARG A 289 0.12 16.40 -17.77
CA ARG A 289 0.16 16.29 -16.30
C ARG A 289 -0.70 17.33 -15.58
N TRP A 290 -0.94 18.49 -16.20
CA TRP A 290 -1.85 19.53 -15.68
C TRP A 290 -3.30 19.04 -15.50
N MET A 291 -3.73 18.00 -16.24
CA MET A 291 -5.08 17.40 -16.13
C MET A 291 -5.23 16.44 -14.93
N GLY A 292 -4.15 16.16 -14.20
CA GLY A 292 -4.16 15.18 -13.12
C GLY A 292 -4.56 13.77 -13.60
N THR A 293 -5.40 13.07 -12.85
CA THR A 293 -5.84 11.69 -13.17
C THR A 293 -6.64 11.58 -14.47
N LYS A 294 -7.31 12.65 -14.91
CA LYS A 294 -8.15 12.63 -16.12
C LYS A 294 -7.35 12.34 -17.39
N ARG A 295 -6.03 12.61 -17.39
CA ARG A 295 -5.14 12.34 -18.54
C ARG A 295 -5.12 10.87 -18.94
N PHE A 296 -5.24 9.96 -17.97
CA PHE A 296 -5.21 8.52 -18.21
C PHE A 296 -6.44 8.06 -19.00
N GLY A 297 -7.63 8.45 -18.54
CA GLY A 297 -8.89 8.13 -19.23
C GLY A 297 -8.93 8.70 -20.65
N PHE A 298 -8.48 9.95 -20.82
CA PHE A 298 -8.35 10.57 -22.14
C PHE A 298 -7.37 9.79 -23.05
N GLY A 299 -6.21 9.42 -22.51
CA GLY A 299 -5.20 8.62 -23.22
C GLY A 299 -5.78 7.31 -23.74
N VAL A 300 -6.50 6.58 -22.88
CA VAL A 300 -7.10 5.30 -23.23
C VAL A 300 -8.18 5.49 -24.30
N ILE A 301 -9.17 6.36 -24.07
CA ILE A 301 -10.30 6.58 -24.98
C ILE A 301 -9.81 6.94 -26.39
N THR A 302 -8.90 7.91 -26.51
CA THR A 302 -8.38 8.35 -27.81
C THR A 302 -7.71 7.22 -28.59
N ARG A 303 -7.03 6.30 -27.90
CA ARG A 303 -6.34 5.15 -28.53
C ARG A 303 -7.27 4.00 -28.89
N ILE A 304 -8.33 3.79 -28.09
CA ILE A 304 -9.41 2.86 -28.45
C ILE A 304 -10.00 3.23 -29.82
N PHE A 305 -10.31 4.52 -30.02
CA PHE A 305 -10.90 4.98 -31.28
C PHE A 305 -9.92 4.97 -32.47
N ARG A 306 -8.61 5.01 -32.21
CA ARG A 306 -7.55 4.90 -33.23
C ARG A 306 -7.19 3.46 -33.61
N LYS A 307 -7.77 2.44 -32.95
CA LYS A 307 -7.53 1.00 -33.23
C LYS A 307 -6.05 0.60 -33.35
N ARG A 308 -5.17 1.16 -32.53
CA ARG A 308 -3.74 0.79 -32.54
C ARG A 308 -3.53 -0.63 -32.02
N CYS A 309 -2.78 -1.44 -32.76
CA CYS A 309 -2.33 -2.78 -32.38
C CYS A 309 -0.82 -2.81 -32.18
N TYR A 310 -0.34 -3.70 -31.30
CA TYR A 310 1.06 -3.81 -30.88
C TYR A 310 1.50 -5.27 -30.99
N PRO A 311 1.96 -5.72 -32.17
CA PRO A 311 2.33 -7.11 -32.37
C PRO A 311 3.50 -7.50 -31.45
N CYS A 312 3.33 -8.55 -30.65
CA CYS A 312 4.38 -9.08 -29.79
C CYS A 312 4.19 -10.56 -29.51
N ASP A 313 5.29 -11.28 -29.29
CA ASP A 313 5.20 -12.63 -28.71
C ASP A 313 5.19 -12.51 -27.20
N LEU A 314 4.32 -13.28 -26.56
CA LEU A 314 4.25 -13.41 -25.11
C LEU A 314 4.46 -14.87 -24.73
N ALA A 315 5.51 -15.16 -23.98
CA ALA A 315 5.70 -16.46 -23.36
C ALA A 315 5.50 -16.34 -21.85
N VAL A 316 4.74 -17.24 -21.23
CA VAL A 316 4.36 -17.14 -19.81
C VAL A 316 4.56 -18.44 -19.06
N LYS A 317 5.04 -18.35 -17.82
CA LYS A 317 4.99 -19.44 -16.84
C LYS A 317 3.73 -19.29 -16.00
N VAL A 318 2.69 -20.04 -16.37
CA VAL A 318 1.42 -20.05 -15.64
C VAL A 318 1.54 -20.87 -14.36
N GLU A 319 1.00 -20.32 -13.27
CA GLU A 319 0.82 -21.00 -11.98
C GLU A 319 -0.65 -21.32 -11.72
N VAL A 320 -1.55 -20.38 -12.03
CA VAL A 320 -2.99 -20.59 -11.95
C VAL A 320 -3.65 -20.09 -13.22
N ASP A 321 -4.23 -21.03 -13.95
CA ASP A 321 -5.00 -20.75 -15.15
C ASP A 321 -6.49 -20.57 -14.81
N LYS A 322 -7.17 -19.76 -15.64
CA LYS A 322 -8.61 -19.46 -15.59
C LYS A 322 -9.09 -18.73 -14.32
N LYS A 323 -10.12 -17.90 -14.50
CA LYS A 323 -10.72 -17.06 -13.43
C LYS A 323 -11.19 -17.83 -12.20
N LYS A 324 -11.76 -19.02 -12.36
CA LYS A 324 -12.22 -19.86 -11.23
C LYS A 324 -11.05 -20.27 -10.34
N GLY A 325 -9.93 -20.68 -10.94
CA GLY A 325 -8.70 -21.02 -10.22
C GLY A 325 -8.11 -19.81 -9.52
N VAL A 326 -8.04 -18.67 -10.22
CA VAL A 326 -7.52 -17.42 -9.65
C VAL A 326 -8.34 -16.96 -8.44
N ARG A 327 -9.68 -17.04 -8.50
CA ARG A 327 -10.56 -16.71 -7.37
C ARG A 327 -10.29 -17.62 -6.16
N ALA A 328 -10.16 -18.93 -6.37
CA ALA A 328 -9.85 -19.88 -5.30
C ALA A 328 -8.45 -19.64 -4.69
N HIS A 329 -7.47 -19.29 -5.53
CA HIS A 329 -6.12 -18.93 -5.09
C HIS A 329 -6.11 -17.67 -4.24
N TYR A 330 -6.82 -16.62 -4.67
CA TYR A 330 -6.97 -15.37 -3.91
C TYR A 330 -7.64 -15.63 -2.55
N GLN A 331 -8.73 -16.40 -2.52
CA GLN A 331 -9.42 -16.76 -1.28
C GLN A 331 -8.51 -17.50 -0.31
N ARG A 332 -7.73 -18.49 -0.79
CA ARG A 332 -6.77 -19.24 0.04
C ARG A 332 -5.71 -18.35 0.68
N HIS A 333 -5.16 -17.40 -0.09
CA HIS A 333 -4.09 -16.53 0.41
C HIS A 333 -4.61 -15.44 1.35
N THR A 334 -5.80 -14.91 1.10
CA THR A 334 -6.40 -13.90 1.98
C THR A 334 -6.91 -14.49 3.31
N THR A 335 -7.41 -15.75 3.31
CA THR A 335 -7.79 -16.45 4.55
C THR A 335 -6.58 -16.97 5.32
N ASN A 336 -5.51 -17.42 4.67
CA ASN A 336 -4.30 -17.84 5.39
C ASN A 336 -3.60 -16.66 6.07
N PHE A 337 -3.69 -15.45 5.50
CA PHE A 337 -3.12 -14.25 6.09
C PHE A 337 -3.83 -13.84 7.38
N SER A 338 -5.16 -14.00 7.46
CA SER A 338 -5.92 -13.71 8.68
C SER A 338 -5.59 -14.66 9.85
N HIS A 339 -4.95 -15.80 9.58
CA HIS A 339 -4.50 -16.77 10.59
C HIS A 339 -3.02 -16.61 11.00
N GLY A 340 -2.31 -15.56 10.55
CA GLY A 340 -0.96 -15.21 11.00
C GLY A 340 0.18 -16.15 10.59
N LYS A 341 -0.10 -17.27 9.91
CA LYS A 341 0.86 -18.33 9.58
C LYS A 341 2.03 -17.90 8.68
N LEU A 342 1.80 -16.94 7.76
CA LEU A 342 2.80 -16.49 6.77
C LEU A 342 3.79 -15.43 7.29
N ARG A 343 3.57 -14.82 8.47
CA ARG A 343 4.42 -13.71 8.98
C ARG A 343 5.81 -14.18 9.46
N ALA A 344 5.96 -15.43 9.88
CA ALA A 344 7.16 -15.91 10.58
C ALA A 344 8.17 -16.69 9.71
N GLU A 345 7.73 -17.38 8.65
CA GLU A 345 8.57 -18.30 7.88
C GLU A 345 9.45 -17.58 6.83
N ASN A 346 8.90 -16.59 6.11
CA ASN A 346 9.65 -15.89 5.04
C ASN A 346 10.70 -14.89 5.56
N CYS A 347 10.59 -14.41 6.80
CA CYS A 347 11.57 -13.47 7.37
C CYS A 347 12.91 -14.12 7.71
N LYS A 348 12.97 -15.44 7.93
CA LYS A 348 14.17 -16.13 8.41
C LYS A 348 15.08 -16.63 7.28
N GLY A 349 14.54 -16.88 6.09
CA GLY A 349 15.31 -17.42 4.95
C GLY A 349 16.34 -16.44 4.38
N PHE A 350 15.98 -15.15 4.27
CA PHE A 350 16.83 -14.14 3.63
C PHE A 350 17.93 -13.55 4.52
N LEU A 351 17.82 -13.68 5.85
CA LEU A 351 18.80 -13.11 6.80
C LEU A 351 19.97 -14.06 7.11
N ASN A 352 19.93 -15.30 6.63
CA ASN A 352 20.88 -16.36 6.97
C ASN A 352 21.76 -16.83 5.79
N GLY A 353 21.71 -16.18 4.63
CA GLY A 353 22.45 -16.59 3.43
C GLY A 353 23.73 -15.80 3.19
N ASP A 354 24.82 -16.50 2.80
CA ASP A 354 26.14 -15.92 2.48
C ASP A 354 26.16 -15.05 1.19
N ASN A 355 25.05 -14.98 0.45
CA ASN A 355 24.97 -14.31 -0.84
C ASN A 355 24.20 -12.99 -0.72
N GLN A 356 24.94 -11.87 -0.66
CA GLN A 356 24.41 -10.58 -0.20
C GLN A 356 23.66 -9.79 -1.31
N GLY A 357 23.89 -10.08 -2.59
CA GLY A 357 23.26 -9.35 -3.71
C GLY A 357 21.79 -9.72 -3.97
N LEU A 358 21.23 -9.32 -5.11
CA LEU A 358 19.88 -9.75 -5.53
C LEU A 358 19.78 -11.28 -5.69
N PRO A 359 18.61 -11.90 -5.47
CA PRO A 359 18.44 -13.33 -5.70
C PRO A 359 18.79 -13.69 -7.16
N PRO A 360 19.40 -14.86 -7.42
CA PRO A 360 19.63 -15.32 -8.78
C PRO A 360 18.30 -15.50 -9.54
N LEU A 361 18.33 -15.32 -10.85
CA LEU A 361 17.16 -15.51 -11.72
C LEU A 361 16.97 -17.00 -12.01
N LYS A 362 15.80 -17.55 -11.65
CA LYS A 362 15.46 -18.96 -11.87
C LYS A 362 15.31 -19.30 -13.35
N TYR A 363 14.85 -18.36 -14.15
CA TYR A 363 14.56 -18.58 -15.58
C TYR A 363 15.55 -17.88 -16.51
N GLY A 364 16.70 -17.43 -15.99
CA GLY A 364 17.69 -16.68 -16.74
C GLY A 364 17.24 -15.27 -17.12
N THR A 365 17.80 -14.76 -18.20
CA THR A 365 17.58 -13.42 -18.76
C THR A 365 16.81 -13.49 -20.08
N VAL A 366 16.49 -12.33 -20.66
CA VAL A 366 15.87 -12.24 -21.99
C VAL A 366 16.75 -12.81 -23.11
N GLU A 367 18.08 -12.80 -22.95
CA GLU A 367 19.04 -13.29 -23.96
C GLU A 367 19.15 -14.83 -23.98
N ASP A 368 18.75 -15.49 -22.90
CA ASP A 368 18.79 -16.94 -22.79
C ASP A 368 17.67 -17.60 -23.62
N LYS A 369 17.85 -18.88 -24.00
CA LYS A 369 16.80 -19.64 -24.68
C LYS A 369 15.53 -19.66 -23.82
N LEU A 370 14.37 -19.57 -24.49
CA LEU A 370 13.08 -19.64 -23.81
C LEU A 370 12.95 -20.98 -23.07
N PRO A 371 12.56 -20.99 -21.77
CA PRO A 371 12.41 -22.25 -21.04
C PRO A 371 11.30 -23.13 -21.63
N GLU A 372 11.54 -24.44 -21.75
CA GLU A 372 10.67 -25.39 -22.49
C GLU A 372 9.23 -25.51 -21.96
N LYS A 373 8.99 -25.22 -20.67
CA LYS A 373 7.68 -25.38 -20.01
C LYS A 373 6.83 -24.11 -20.04
N TRP A 374 7.23 -23.08 -20.78
CA TRP A 374 6.47 -21.85 -20.87
C TRP A 374 5.41 -21.96 -21.95
N GLU A 375 4.21 -21.48 -21.66
CA GLU A 375 3.13 -21.39 -22.63
C GLU A 375 3.47 -20.24 -23.59
N LEU A 376 3.69 -20.56 -24.87
CA LEU A 376 3.84 -19.55 -25.91
C LEU A 376 2.44 -19.08 -26.32
N VAL A 377 2.15 -17.83 -26.01
CA VAL A 377 0.97 -17.13 -26.49
C VAL A 377 1.46 -16.17 -27.57
N SER A 378 1.47 -16.64 -28.82
CA SER A 378 1.68 -15.75 -29.97
C SER A 378 0.43 -14.90 -30.13
N ILE A 379 0.45 -13.67 -29.63
CA ILE A 379 -0.72 -12.81 -29.64
C ILE A 379 -0.47 -11.65 -30.60
N TRP A 380 -1.39 -11.46 -31.54
CA TRP A 380 -1.55 -10.15 -32.18
C TRP A 380 -2.24 -9.23 -31.17
N VAL A 381 -1.53 -8.77 -30.14
CA VAL A 381 -2.13 -8.01 -29.03
C VAL A 381 -2.36 -6.56 -29.45
N PRO A 382 -3.49 -5.97 -29.09
CA PRO A 382 -3.59 -4.51 -29.03
C PRO A 382 -3.54 -3.96 -27.60
N ARG A 383 -3.67 -4.81 -26.56
CA ARG A 383 -3.73 -4.39 -25.16
C ARG A 383 -3.13 -5.43 -24.19
N LEU A 384 -1.87 -5.26 -23.81
CA LEU A 384 -1.27 -6.04 -22.73
C LEU A 384 -1.07 -5.16 -21.50
N THR A 385 -1.74 -5.48 -20.41
CA THR A 385 -1.54 -4.79 -19.13
C THR A 385 -1.26 -5.82 -18.07
N LYS A 386 -0.10 -5.69 -17.40
CA LYS A 386 0.30 -6.58 -16.33
C LYS A 386 0.57 -5.77 -15.06
N LEU A 387 0.15 -6.28 -13.90
CA LEU A 387 0.27 -5.58 -12.62
C LEU A 387 0.49 -6.57 -11.47
N GLN A 388 1.23 -6.10 -10.48
CA GLN A 388 1.56 -6.71 -9.21
C GLN A 388 0.53 -6.36 -8.12
N MET A 389 -0.05 -5.15 -8.19
CA MET A 389 -1.03 -4.64 -7.21
C MET A 389 -2.44 -4.56 -7.81
N ALA A 390 -3.48 -4.24 -7.04
CA ALA A 390 -4.88 -4.26 -7.50
C ALA A 390 -5.31 -2.99 -8.26
N TYR A 391 -4.98 -1.81 -7.72
CA TYR A 391 -5.31 -0.51 -8.28
C TYR A 391 -4.17 0.07 -9.13
N MET A 392 -4.49 0.64 -10.30
CA MET A 392 -3.54 1.42 -11.12
C MET A 392 -3.60 2.93 -10.86
N ALA A 393 -4.70 3.38 -10.26
CA ALA A 393 -5.00 4.76 -9.88
C ALA A 393 -6.22 4.73 -8.95
N PRO A 394 -6.59 5.84 -8.29
CA PRO A 394 -7.86 5.95 -7.58
C PRO A 394 -9.03 5.43 -8.43
N GLU A 395 -9.86 4.58 -7.84
CA GLU A 395 -11.04 3.94 -8.46
C GLU A 395 -10.76 2.98 -9.64
N MET A 396 -9.49 2.71 -9.98
CA MET A 396 -9.13 1.86 -11.12
C MET A 396 -8.61 0.48 -10.68
N ASN A 397 -9.51 -0.36 -10.14
CA ASN A 397 -9.20 -1.74 -9.71
C ASN A 397 -9.20 -2.72 -10.90
N PHE A 398 -8.08 -2.79 -11.62
CA PHE A 398 -7.94 -3.71 -12.74
C PHE A 398 -7.59 -5.14 -12.29
N PHE A 399 -6.89 -5.30 -11.17
CA PHE A 399 -6.30 -6.57 -10.75
C PHE A 399 -6.88 -7.01 -9.41
N SER A 400 -8.18 -7.22 -9.40
CA SER A 400 -8.94 -7.50 -8.19
C SER A 400 -8.44 -8.71 -7.39
N ALA A 401 -7.70 -9.64 -8.01
CA ALA A 401 -7.17 -10.83 -7.36
C ALA A 401 -5.67 -10.71 -6.96
N ALA A 402 -5.11 -9.50 -6.98
CA ALA A 402 -3.72 -9.26 -6.59
C ALA A 402 -3.52 -9.54 -5.09
N VAL A 403 -2.40 -10.18 -4.76
CA VAL A 403 -1.98 -10.47 -3.38
C VAL A 403 -0.55 -9.96 -3.24
N ALA A 404 -0.21 -9.35 -2.10
CA ALA A 404 1.09 -8.71 -1.94
C ALA A 404 2.27 -9.69 -2.02
N SER A 405 2.09 -10.95 -1.61
CA SER A 405 3.20 -11.91 -1.48
C SER A 405 2.88 -13.38 -1.77
N ASP A 406 2.07 -13.65 -2.81
CA ASP A 406 1.69 -15.02 -3.19
C ASP A 406 2.69 -15.69 -4.16
N GLY A 407 3.82 -15.05 -4.45
CA GLY A 407 4.83 -15.53 -5.40
C GLY A 407 4.33 -15.51 -6.84
N CYS A 408 3.27 -14.74 -7.12
CA CYS A 408 2.64 -14.66 -8.43
C CYS A 408 2.45 -13.20 -8.85
N MET A 409 2.23 -13.03 -10.14
CA MET A 409 1.86 -11.76 -10.76
C MET A 409 0.60 -11.97 -11.57
N ASP A 410 -0.23 -10.93 -11.65
CA ASP A 410 -1.52 -11.04 -12.31
C ASP A 410 -1.37 -10.61 -13.77
N LEU A 411 -1.67 -11.53 -14.68
CA LEU A 411 -1.63 -11.30 -16.11
C LEU A 411 -3.04 -11.09 -16.64
N ILE A 412 -3.25 -9.92 -17.27
CA ILE A 412 -4.50 -9.58 -17.94
C ILE A 412 -4.25 -9.37 -19.42
N THR A 413 -5.03 -10.06 -20.25
CA THR A 413 -5.02 -9.89 -21.70
C THR A 413 -6.42 -9.60 -22.19
N ILE A 414 -6.51 -8.69 -23.17
CA ILE A 414 -7.76 -8.33 -23.86
C ILE A 414 -7.47 -8.40 -25.35
N ASP A 415 -8.29 -9.14 -26.08
CA ASP A 415 -8.24 -9.20 -27.55
C ASP A 415 -8.50 -7.80 -28.10
N GLY A 416 -7.86 -7.42 -29.21
CA GLY A 416 -8.03 -6.05 -29.71
C GLY A 416 -8.45 -5.91 -31.15
N ASP A 417 -8.93 -7.00 -31.74
CA ASP A 417 -9.93 -6.94 -32.80
C ASP A 417 -11.32 -6.50 -32.30
N LEU A 418 -11.49 -6.32 -30.97
CA LEU A 418 -12.73 -5.83 -30.37
C LEU A 418 -13.16 -4.47 -30.93
N ALA A 419 -14.46 -4.35 -31.21
CA ALA A 419 -15.07 -3.08 -31.61
C ALA A 419 -14.84 -1.98 -30.55
N PRO A 420 -14.60 -0.71 -30.94
CA PRO A 420 -14.34 0.39 -30.01
C PRO A 420 -15.36 0.53 -28.89
N LEU A 421 -16.65 0.34 -29.17
CA LEU A 421 -17.71 0.38 -28.16
C LEU A 421 -17.57 -0.75 -27.13
N THR A 422 -17.25 -1.96 -27.56
CA THR A 422 -17.01 -3.11 -26.67
C THR A 422 -15.78 -2.85 -25.79
N ALA A 423 -14.69 -2.37 -26.40
CA ALA A 423 -13.49 -1.96 -25.69
C ALA A 423 -13.74 -0.87 -24.62
N THR A 424 -14.60 0.10 -24.92
CA THR A 424 -15.00 1.15 -23.95
C THR A 424 -15.86 0.57 -22.82
N LYS A 425 -16.79 -0.35 -23.12
CA LYS A 425 -17.60 -1.05 -22.10
C LYS A 425 -16.72 -1.87 -21.14
N ILE A 426 -15.67 -2.52 -21.66
CA ILE A 426 -14.70 -3.24 -20.84
C ILE A 426 -13.99 -2.27 -19.88
N LEU A 427 -13.54 -1.11 -20.36
CA LEU A 427 -12.91 -0.10 -19.49
C LEU A 427 -13.86 0.41 -18.40
N MET A 428 -15.11 0.71 -18.74
CA MET A 428 -16.15 1.14 -17.78
C MET A 428 -16.50 0.06 -16.75
N SER A 429 -16.20 -1.22 -17.03
CA SER A 429 -16.42 -2.30 -16.07
C SER A 429 -15.43 -2.30 -14.91
N VAL A 430 -14.32 -1.55 -15.01
CA VAL A 430 -13.32 -1.38 -13.94
C VAL A 430 -13.90 -0.59 -12.78
N GLU A 431 -14.45 0.59 -13.04
CA GLU A 431 -15.03 1.47 -12.02
C GLU A 431 -16.20 0.80 -11.29
N ASN A 432 -16.95 -0.05 -12.01
CA ASN A 432 -18.09 -0.77 -11.46
C ASN A 432 -17.72 -2.11 -10.80
N GLY A 433 -16.42 -2.45 -10.69
CA GLY A 433 -15.93 -3.68 -10.05
C GLY A 433 -16.28 -4.98 -10.80
N LYS A 434 -16.66 -4.91 -12.07
CA LYS A 434 -17.06 -6.06 -12.92
C LYS A 434 -16.00 -6.51 -13.92
N PHE A 435 -14.83 -5.86 -13.92
CA PHE A 435 -13.77 -6.10 -14.89
C PHE A 435 -13.24 -7.54 -14.86
N PHE A 436 -13.03 -8.10 -13.65
CA PHE A 436 -12.55 -9.48 -13.50
C PHE A 436 -13.49 -10.49 -14.16
N ASP A 437 -14.81 -10.33 -14.03
CA ASP A 437 -15.81 -11.27 -14.56
C ASP A 437 -16.18 -11.00 -16.03
N ASN A 438 -15.62 -9.96 -16.66
CA ASN A 438 -15.94 -9.60 -18.05
C ASN A 438 -15.48 -10.70 -19.04
N PRO A 439 -16.34 -11.19 -19.95
CA PRO A 439 -16.02 -12.31 -20.84
C PRO A 439 -14.85 -12.03 -21.80
N HIS A 440 -14.55 -10.78 -22.11
CA HIS A 440 -13.46 -10.37 -23.00
C HIS A 440 -12.12 -10.16 -22.27
N VAL A 441 -12.08 -10.39 -20.96
CA VAL A 441 -10.89 -10.26 -20.13
C VAL A 441 -10.41 -11.65 -19.77
N THR A 442 -9.18 -11.98 -20.16
CA THR A 442 -8.49 -13.17 -19.66
C THR A 442 -7.65 -12.78 -18.45
N TYR A 443 -7.67 -13.64 -17.43
CA TYR A 443 -6.97 -13.40 -16.16
C TYR A 443 -6.26 -14.69 -15.74
N LYS A 444 -4.94 -14.61 -15.55
CA LYS A 444 -4.08 -15.71 -15.10
C LYS A 444 -3.16 -15.24 -13.96
N LYS A 445 -2.73 -16.17 -13.11
CA LYS A 445 -1.58 -15.97 -12.20
C LYS A 445 -0.34 -16.59 -12.83
N ILE A 446 0.73 -15.82 -12.92
CA ILE A 446 1.99 -16.24 -13.55
C ILE A 446 3.18 -15.94 -12.63
N SER A 447 4.25 -16.73 -12.72
CA SER A 447 5.49 -16.48 -11.95
C SER A 447 6.61 -15.88 -12.80
N ALA A 448 6.50 -15.96 -14.12
CA ALA A 448 7.44 -15.34 -15.05
C ALA A 448 6.81 -15.15 -16.43
N TYR A 449 7.37 -14.23 -17.22
CA TYR A 449 7.00 -14.07 -18.62
C TYR A 449 8.09 -13.36 -19.42
N ARG A 450 8.00 -13.45 -20.75
CA ARG A 450 8.88 -12.79 -21.70
C ARG A 450 8.05 -12.17 -22.81
N ILE A 451 8.37 -10.93 -23.15
CA ILE A 451 7.75 -10.21 -24.27
C ILE A 451 8.82 -9.95 -25.31
N ILE A 452 8.47 -10.19 -26.57
CA ILE A 452 9.29 -9.86 -27.73
C ILE A 452 8.43 -9.00 -28.66
N PRO A 453 8.61 -7.67 -28.68
CA PRO A 453 7.93 -6.81 -29.65
C PRO A 453 8.28 -7.24 -31.09
N ARG A 454 7.30 -7.20 -31.99
CA ARG A 454 7.47 -7.51 -33.41
C ARG A 454 7.09 -6.31 -34.27
N ASN A 455 7.63 -6.24 -35.48
CA ASN A 455 7.19 -5.34 -36.56
C ASN A 455 7.08 -3.85 -36.16
N GLN A 456 7.83 -3.40 -35.16
CA GLN A 456 7.79 -2.05 -34.63
C GLN A 456 9.15 -1.71 -33.99
N GLU A 457 9.77 -0.62 -34.45
CA GLU A 457 11.09 -0.19 -33.97
C GLU A 457 11.03 0.69 -32.72
N ASP A 458 9.93 1.42 -32.52
CA ASP A 458 9.73 2.31 -31.38
C ASP A 458 8.31 2.22 -30.81
N GLY A 459 8.20 2.39 -29.50
CA GLY A 459 6.94 2.32 -28.78
C GLY A 459 7.12 2.62 -27.29
N TYR A 460 6.14 2.22 -26.50
CA TYR A 460 6.08 2.50 -25.07
C TYR A 460 5.99 1.20 -24.28
N ILE A 461 7.01 0.95 -23.46
CA ILE A 461 6.97 -0.02 -22.36
C ILE A 461 7.04 0.80 -21.07
N SER A 462 6.08 0.56 -20.19
CA SER A 462 5.99 1.21 -18.87
C SER A 462 6.26 0.17 -17.79
N ILE A 463 7.27 0.41 -16.95
CA ILE A 463 7.58 -0.38 -15.76
C ILE A 463 7.37 0.52 -14.55
N ASP A 464 6.37 0.21 -13.72
CA ASP A 464 5.89 1.03 -12.59
C ASP A 464 5.51 2.48 -12.97
N GLY A 465 5.17 2.72 -14.23
CA GLY A 465 4.89 4.07 -14.75
C GLY A 465 6.10 4.75 -15.41
N GLU A 466 7.28 4.14 -15.33
CA GLU A 466 8.52 4.68 -15.90
C GLU A 466 8.79 4.10 -17.30
N ARG A 467 9.26 4.95 -18.22
CA ARG A 467 9.60 4.52 -19.59
C ARG A 467 10.89 3.72 -19.60
N VAL A 468 10.84 2.53 -20.18
CA VAL A 468 12.03 1.73 -20.52
C VAL A 468 12.18 1.61 -22.04
N PRO A 469 13.37 1.25 -22.56
CA PRO A 469 13.57 1.01 -23.99
C PRO A 469 12.56 0.03 -24.57
N PHE A 470 12.08 0.29 -25.79
CA PHE A 470 11.13 -0.56 -26.50
C PHE A 470 11.85 -1.77 -27.11
N GLU A 471 12.20 -2.74 -26.27
CA GLU A 471 12.96 -3.92 -26.65
C GLU A 471 12.48 -5.17 -25.89
N PRO A 472 12.86 -6.38 -26.33
CA PRO A 472 12.50 -7.61 -25.64
C PRO A 472 12.87 -7.55 -24.16
N PHE A 473 12.00 -8.08 -23.31
CA PHE A 473 12.28 -8.16 -21.89
C PHE A 473 11.68 -9.40 -21.25
N GLN A 474 12.34 -9.86 -20.18
CA GLN A 474 11.88 -10.98 -19.37
C GLN A 474 11.68 -10.53 -17.94
N ALA A 475 10.64 -11.06 -17.31
CA ALA A 475 10.24 -10.73 -15.97
C ALA A 475 10.06 -11.98 -15.10
N GLU A 476 10.53 -11.93 -13.87
CA GLU A 476 10.45 -13.02 -12.89
C GLU A 476 10.09 -12.45 -11.51
N VAL A 477 9.11 -13.07 -10.83
CA VAL A 477 8.72 -12.65 -9.48
C VAL A 477 9.60 -13.29 -8.41
N HIS A 478 9.96 -12.50 -7.41
CA HIS A 478 10.61 -12.95 -6.19
C HIS A 478 9.66 -12.79 -5.02
N GLN A 479 9.27 -13.92 -4.43
CA GLN A 479 8.26 -13.92 -3.38
C GLN A 479 8.76 -13.20 -2.13
N GLY A 480 8.03 -12.17 -1.68
CA GLY A 480 8.28 -11.44 -0.44
C GLY A 480 9.66 -10.78 -0.35
N LEU A 481 10.30 -10.50 -1.49
CA LEU A 481 11.66 -9.93 -1.51
C LEU A 481 11.70 -8.53 -0.89
N GLY A 482 10.66 -7.71 -1.13
CA GLY A 482 10.54 -6.36 -0.60
C GLY A 482 9.69 -6.28 0.65
N ARG A 483 9.75 -5.13 1.33
CA ARG A 483 8.83 -4.78 2.42
C ARG A 483 8.16 -3.45 2.18
N VAL A 484 6.91 -3.35 2.62
CA VAL A 484 6.13 -2.11 2.66
C VAL A 484 5.41 -1.99 3.99
N ILE A 485 4.89 -0.80 4.31
CA ILE A 485 3.92 -0.64 5.40
C ILE A 485 2.52 -0.62 4.78
N SER A 486 1.64 -1.53 5.21
CA SER A 486 0.24 -1.53 4.82
C SER A 486 -0.68 -1.40 6.02
N LYS A 487 -1.90 -0.90 5.78
CA LYS A 487 -2.88 -0.60 6.83
C LYS A 487 -3.25 -1.81 7.67
N ARG A 488 -3.39 -2.97 7.03
CA ARG A 488 -3.90 -4.22 7.66
C ARG A 488 -3.04 -5.45 7.39
N GLY A 489 -1.85 -5.30 6.82
CA GLY A 489 -1.01 -6.45 6.46
C GLY A 489 -1.31 -7.05 5.10
N VAL A 490 -2.37 -6.59 4.45
CA VAL A 490 -2.82 -7.02 3.13
C VAL A 490 -3.00 -5.82 2.22
N LEU A 491 -3.22 -6.06 0.94
CA LEU A 491 -3.66 -5.01 0.01
C LEU A 491 -5.14 -4.68 0.29
N GLU A 492 -5.51 -3.42 0.10
CA GLU A 492 -6.86 -2.89 0.36
C GLU A 492 -7.83 -3.10 -0.81
N GLY A 493 -7.44 -3.90 -1.81
CA GLY A 493 -8.30 -4.35 -2.90
C GLY A 493 -9.49 -5.16 -2.38
N THR A 494 -10.67 -4.93 -2.95
CA THR A 494 -11.91 -5.60 -2.54
C THR A 494 -11.95 -7.10 -2.86
N GLY A 495 -11.01 -7.61 -3.66
CA GLY A 495 -11.08 -8.96 -4.20
C GLY A 495 -11.99 -9.08 -5.43
N PRO A 496 -11.92 -10.19 -6.18
CA PRO A 496 -12.93 -10.56 -7.15
C PRO A 496 -14.25 -10.88 -6.44
N ALA A 497 -15.39 -10.50 -7.04
CA ALA A 497 -16.70 -10.77 -6.45
C ALA A 497 -16.90 -12.28 -6.18
N ILE A 498 -17.43 -12.60 -5.00
CA ILE A 498 -17.79 -13.97 -4.63
C ILE A 498 -19.15 -14.26 -5.26
N SER A 499 -19.19 -15.20 -6.21
CA SER A 499 -20.47 -15.69 -6.72
C SER A 499 -21.17 -16.48 -5.61
N SER A 500 -22.43 -16.14 -5.34
CA SER A 500 -23.30 -16.79 -4.35
C SER A 500 -23.53 -18.29 -4.59
N SER A 501 -23.11 -18.84 -5.74
CA SER A 501 -23.26 -20.26 -6.07
C SER A 501 -22.21 -21.20 -5.45
N LEU A 502 -21.30 -20.69 -4.62
CA LEU A 502 -20.27 -21.49 -3.93
C LEU A 502 -20.51 -21.63 -2.41
N LEU A 503 -21.66 -21.15 -1.90
CA LEU A 503 -22.10 -21.37 -0.52
C LEU A 503 -23.07 -22.56 -0.39
N GLU A 504 -23.38 -23.23 -1.50
CA GLU A 504 -24.14 -24.47 -1.53
C GLU A 504 -23.25 -25.57 -2.14
N THR A 505 -22.35 -26.15 -1.34
CA THR A 505 -21.83 -27.52 -1.54
C THR A 505 -21.22 -28.04 -0.26
#